data_AF-A0A163BEV7-F1
#
_entry.id   AF-A0A163BEV7-F1
#
_cell.length_a   1.000
_cell.length_b   1.000
_cell.length_c   1.000
_cell.angle_alpha   90.00
_cell.angle_beta   90.00
_cell.angle_gamma   90.00
#
_symmetry.space_group_name_H-M   'P 1'
#
loop_
_entity.id
_entity.type
_entity.pdbx_description
1 polymer ?
#
loop_
_entity_poly.entity_id
_entity_poly.type
_entity_poly.pdbx_seq_one_letter_code
_entity_poly.pdbx_strand_id
1 'polypeptide(L)'
;MTLDLNDPELEFSNLVDAYITWVLAVINDEKLESEDQLLTDEISEDALNAMRFLPGDVTSAIETSLARVYDVDAEELANLLFPED
;
A
#
# COMPACT_ATOMS: atom_id res chain seq x y z
N MET A 1 9.95 0.06 8.15
CA MET A 1 11.01 1.06 7.93
C MET A 1 10.24 2.34 7.94
N THR A 2 10.25 3.04 9.06
CA THR A 2 9.33 4.14 9.30
C THR A 2 9.65 5.29 8.36
N LEU A 3 8.62 5.81 7.69
CA LEU A 3 8.76 6.91 6.74
C LEU A 3 8.96 8.23 7.49
N ASP A 4 10.15 8.84 7.38
CA ASP A 4 10.40 10.18 7.92
C ASP A 4 10.23 11.25 6.83
N LEU A 5 9.12 11.97 6.89
CA LEU A 5 8.80 13.07 5.98
C LEU A 5 9.73 14.28 6.10
N ASN A 6 10.53 14.37 7.18
CA ASN A 6 11.49 15.44 7.39
C ASN A 6 12.91 15.06 6.95
N ASP A 7 13.11 13.82 6.50
CA ASP A 7 14.41 13.35 6.05
C ASP A 7 14.80 14.08 4.75
N PRO A 8 15.91 14.83 4.72
CA PRO A 8 16.38 15.49 3.49
C PRO A 8 16.82 14.49 2.41
N GLU A 9 17.09 13.24 2.75
CA GLU A 9 17.42 12.15 1.83
C GLU A 9 16.18 11.37 1.35
N LEU A 10 14.96 11.78 1.76
CA LEU A 10 13.73 11.13 1.32
C LEU A 10 13.56 11.22 -0.19
N GLU A 11 13.47 10.05 -0.83
CA GLU A 11 13.26 9.93 -2.27
C GLU A 11 11.81 9.57 -2.61
N PHE A 12 11.41 9.87 -3.85
CA PHE A 12 10.13 9.42 -4.38
C PHE A 12 9.97 7.89 -4.37
N SER A 13 11.07 7.16 -4.58
CA SER A 13 11.12 5.70 -4.48
C SER A 13 10.66 5.21 -3.10
N ASN A 14 11.05 5.89 -2.01
CA ASN A 14 10.64 5.51 -0.66
C ASN A 14 9.13 5.65 -0.45
N LEU A 15 8.51 6.68 -1.04
CA LEU A 15 7.06 6.87 -1.01
C LEU A 15 6.34 5.74 -1.76
N VAL A 16 6.86 5.38 -2.93
CA VAL A 16 6.34 4.28 -3.75
C VAL A 16 6.48 2.95 -3.02
N ASP A 17 7.63 2.69 -2.42
CA ASP A 17 7.89 1.46 -1.67
C ASP A 17 6.96 1.33 -0.45
N ALA A 18 6.77 2.41 0.31
CA ALA A 18 5.83 2.43 1.43
C ALA A 18 4.40 2.06 0.97
N TYR A 19 3.96 2.62 -0.15
CA TYR A 19 2.64 2.31 -0.71
C TYR A 19 2.54 0.87 -1.20
N ILE A 20 3.55 0.38 -1.93
CA ILE A 20 3.62 -1.02 -2.39
C ILE A 20 3.58 -1.99 -1.20
N THR A 21 4.37 -1.72 -0.16
CA THR A 21 4.41 -2.56 1.06
C THR A 21 3.04 -2.66 1.70
N TRP A 22 2.30 -1.55 1.81
CA TRP A 22 0.95 -1.56 2.36
C TRP A 22 -0.04 -2.34 1.50
N VAL A 23 -0.08 -2.12 0.19
CA VAL A 23 -0.98 -2.89 -0.70
C VAL A 23 -0.67 -4.38 -0.66
N LEU A 24 0.60 -4.77 -0.65
CA LEU A 24 1.01 -6.17 -0.50
C LEU A 24 0.60 -6.75 0.86
N ALA A 25 0.73 -5.99 1.94
CA ALA A 25 0.33 -6.43 3.27
C ALA A 25 -1.19 -6.64 3.37
N VAL A 26 -1.99 -5.74 2.80
CA VAL A 26 -3.46 -5.89 2.72
C VAL A 26 -3.84 -7.13 1.91
N ILE A 27 -3.21 -7.35 0.75
CA ILE A 27 -3.45 -8.57 -0.04
C ILE A 27 -3.05 -9.82 0.74
N ASN A 28 -1.90 -9.82 1.41
CA ASN A 28 -1.45 -10.97 2.18
C ASN A 28 -2.45 -11.35 3.27
N ASP A 29 -2.85 -10.38 4.08
CA ASP A 29 -3.66 -10.60 5.28
C ASP A 29 -5.12 -10.92 4.92
N GLU A 30 -5.67 -10.30 3.87
CA GLU A 30 -7.09 -10.44 3.51
C GLU A 30 -7.34 -11.46 2.40
N LYS A 31 -6.32 -11.86 1.61
CA LYS A 31 -6.52 -12.72 0.42
C LYS A 31 -5.66 -13.97 0.37
N LEU A 32 -4.43 -13.94 0.86
CA LEU A 32 -3.50 -15.06 0.64
C LEU A 32 -3.62 -16.19 1.69
N GLU A 33 -4.60 -16.12 2.60
CA GLU A 33 -4.78 -17.06 3.72
C GLU A 33 -3.45 -17.34 4.46
N SER A 34 -2.58 -16.32 4.53
CA SER A 34 -1.25 -16.44 5.12
C SER A 34 -1.37 -16.55 6.64
N GLU A 35 -0.52 -17.39 7.25
CA GLU A 35 -0.41 -17.46 8.71
C GLU A 35 0.34 -16.24 9.29
N ASP A 36 1.14 -15.56 8.46
CA ASP A 36 1.92 -14.39 8.85
C ASP A 36 1.13 -13.11 8.60
N GLN A 37 0.77 -12.41 9.67
CA GLN A 37 0.17 -11.07 9.60
C GLN A 37 1.26 -10.05 9.22
N LEU A 38 1.12 -9.44 8.04
CA LEU A 38 2.04 -8.43 7.53
C LEU A 38 1.52 -7.01 7.73
N LEU A 39 0.21 -6.81 7.77
CA LEU A 39 -0.38 -5.49 7.95
C LEU A 39 -0.21 -5.03 9.39
N THR A 40 0.55 -3.94 9.56
CA THR A 40 0.76 -3.28 10.84
C THR A 40 0.30 -1.82 10.77
N ASP A 41 0.06 -1.23 11.95
CA ASP A 41 -0.29 0.19 12.05
C ASP A 41 0.80 1.09 11.46
N GLU A 42 2.09 0.73 11.64
CA GLU A 42 3.23 1.45 11.05
C GLU A 42 3.17 1.43 9.52
N ILE A 43 2.96 0.26 8.91
CA ILE A 43 2.87 0.14 7.45
C ILE A 43 1.69 0.95 6.89
N SER A 44 0.57 0.92 7.59
CA SER A 44 -0.63 1.68 7.20
C SER A 44 -0.38 3.18 7.32
N GLU A 45 0.22 3.64 8.42
CA GLU A 45 0.54 5.05 8.63
C GLU A 45 1.56 5.57 7.61
N ASP A 46 2.61 4.80 7.32
CA ASP A 46 3.63 5.15 6.33
C ASP A 46 3.01 5.31 4.93
N ALA A 47 2.13 4.38 4.53
CA ALA A 47 1.45 4.47 3.25
C ALA A 47 0.47 5.66 3.17
N LEU A 48 -0.32 5.91 4.23
CA LEU A 48 -1.21 7.08 4.29
C LEU A 48 -0.43 8.41 4.24
N ASN A 49 0.76 8.45 4.86
CA ASN A 49 1.66 9.59 4.77
C ASN A 49 2.25 9.74 3.35
N ALA A 50 2.65 8.64 2.71
CA ALA A 50 3.16 8.63 1.35
C ALA A 50 2.10 9.08 0.32
N MET A 51 0.85 8.63 0.46
CA MET A 51 -0.28 8.99 -0.40
C MET A 51 -0.51 10.49 -0.51
N ARG A 52 -0.13 11.29 0.50
CA ARG A 52 -0.25 12.75 0.46
C ARG A 52 0.60 13.40 -0.64
N PHE A 53 1.65 12.70 -1.09
CA PHE A 53 2.60 13.17 -2.07
C PHE A 53 2.57 12.36 -3.38
N LEU A 54 2.01 11.15 -3.35
CA LEU A 54 1.87 10.31 -4.54
C LEU A 54 0.74 10.81 -5.45
N PRO A 55 0.98 10.97 -6.76
CA PRO A 55 -0.09 11.20 -7.72
C PRO A 55 -1.06 10.00 -7.77
N GLY A 56 -2.36 10.27 -7.94
CA GLY A 56 -3.37 9.22 -8.05
C GLY A 56 -3.10 8.21 -9.17
N ASP A 57 -2.52 8.65 -10.30
CA ASP A 57 -2.14 7.75 -11.39
C ASP A 57 -1.08 6.72 -10.95
N VAL A 58 -0.20 7.08 -10.01
CA VAL A 58 0.85 6.18 -9.49
C VAL A 58 0.23 5.17 -8.53
N THR A 59 -0.62 5.62 -7.59
CA THR A 59 -1.28 4.71 -6.65
C THR A 59 -2.19 3.73 -7.39
N SER A 60 -3.00 4.21 -8.33
CA SER A 60 -3.87 3.36 -9.15
C SER A 60 -3.09 2.37 -10.03
N ALA A 61 -1.94 2.79 -10.57
CA ALA A 61 -1.08 1.87 -11.33
C ALA A 61 -0.50 0.76 -10.45
N ILE A 62 -0.10 1.07 -9.22
CA ILE A 62 0.39 0.10 -8.24
C ILE A 62 -0.72 -0.88 -7.88
N GLU A 63 -1.88 -0.37 -7.44
CA GLU A 63 -3.05 -1.17 -7.06
C GLU A 63 -3.46 -2.14 -8.18
N THR A 64 -3.67 -1.62 -9.39
CA THR A 64 -4.09 -2.43 -10.55
C THR A 64 -3.05 -3.48 -10.92
N SER A 65 -1.76 -3.13 -10.83
CA SER A 65 -0.67 -4.06 -11.14
C SER A 65 -0.59 -5.18 -10.11
N LEU A 66 -0.68 -4.86 -8.82
CA LEU A 66 -0.62 -5.84 -7.74
C LEU A 66 -1.87 -6.72 -7.71
N ALA A 67 -3.06 -6.14 -7.87
CA ALA A 67 -4.31 -6.89 -8.01
C ALA A 67 -4.18 -7.97 -9.09
N ARG A 68 -3.66 -7.59 -10.27
CA ARG A 68 -3.45 -8.53 -11.37
C ARG A 68 -2.41 -9.61 -11.07
N VAL A 69 -1.31 -9.26 -10.39
CA VAL A 69 -0.24 -10.22 -10.06
C VAL A 69 -0.74 -11.28 -9.07
N TYR A 70 -1.59 -10.89 -8.13
CA TYR A 70 -2.11 -11.75 -7.08
C TYR A 70 -3.51 -12.33 -7.36
N ASP A 71 -4.03 -12.12 -8.57
CA ASP A 71 -5.37 -12.59 -8.99
C ASP A 71 -6.51 -12.10 -8.08
N VAL A 72 -6.41 -10.84 -7.63
CA VAL A 72 -7.42 -10.15 -6.83
C VAL A 72 -8.20 -9.21 -7.73
N ASP A 73 -9.52 -9.12 -7.55
CA ASP A 73 -10.34 -8.14 -8.26
C ASP A 73 -9.96 -6.70 -7.86
N ALA A 74 -9.91 -5.80 -8.84
CA ALA A 74 -9.43 -4.44 -8.59
C ALA A 74 -10.42 -3.59 -7.76
N GLU A 75 -11.73 -3.81 -7.93
CA GLU A 75 -12.76 -3.13 -7.15
C GLU A 75 -12.78 -3.70 -5.72
N GLU A 76 -12.62 -5.01 -5.59
CA GLU A 76 -12.45 -5.65 -4.29
C GLU A 76 -11.22 -5.14 -3.54
N LEU A 77 -10.06 -5.05 -4.20
CA LEU A 77 -8.84 -4.51 -3.57
C LEU A 77 -9.03 -3.06 -3.14
N ALA A 78 -9.67 -2.23 -3.99
CA ALA A 78 -9.95 -0.84 -3.64
C ALA A 78 -10.81 -0.72 -2.37
N ASN A 79 -11.82 -1.59 -2.21
CA ASN A 79 -12.67 -1.63 -1.02
C ASN A 79 -11.92 -2.08 0.25
N LEU A 80 -10.88 -2.92 0.11
CA LEU A 80 -10.03 -3.32 1.24
C LEU A 80 -9.07 -2.21 1.65
N LEU A 81 -8.51 -1.49 0.68
CA LEU A 81 -7.59 -0.37 0.92
C LEU A 81 -8.32 0.86 1.48
N PHE A 82 -9.53 1.12 1.00
CA PHE A 82 -10.33 2.28 1.35
C PHE A 82 -11.77 1.87 1.69
N PRO A 83 -11.98 1.23 2.85
CA PRO A 83 -13.32 0.84 3.28
C PRO A 83 -14.21 2.08 3.47
N GLU A 84 -15.44 2.04 2.95
CA GLU A 84 -16.45 3.05 3.26
C GLU A 84 -16.85 2.91 4.75
N ASP A 85 -16.78 4.02 5.51
CA ASP A 85 -17.20 4.09 6.94
C ASP A 85 -18.63 3.60 7.19
#